data_AF-A0A0Q4UXW1-F1
#
_entry.id   AF-A0A0Q4UXW1-F1
#
_cell.length_a   1.000
_cell.length_b   1.000
_cell.length_c   1.000
_cell.angle_alpha   90.00
_cell.angle_beta   90.00
_cell.angle_gamma   90.00
#
_symmetry.space_group_name_H-M   'P 1'
#
loop_
_entity.id
_entity.type
_entity.pdbx_description
1 polymer ?
#
loop_
_entity_poly.entity_id
_entity_poly.type
_entity_poly.pdbx_seq_one_letter_code
_entity_poly.pdbx_strand_id
1 'polypeptide(L)'
;MLTFIRGIAVPKQAVETVMSDIRTRGLIESGGTWRMSQQPPADPDDLFVKTDLSTKDTRNPNLPTVPAICACGEEDGAAYYAWKHNRTNVNDTPVLIEFTAPVEAAAVDGKDFLYTAFQMGDPDRASDILERAFGKSVLQYANKAWARKEGQHDIAMCDLAIHDPNVVAAHHASTVVLAGRHGTVFRNAFTIRMPVRPEAIVRVWSPDVELPRPSPSVSLRDILQ
;
A
#
# COMPACT_ATOMS: atom_id res chain seq x y z
N MET A 1 10.94 5.48 -11.45
CA MET A 1 10.90 4.06 -11.04
C MET A 1 11.15 4.00 -9.54
N LEU A 2 10.39 3.17 -8.82
CA LEU A 2 10.57 2.89 -7.39
C LEU A 2 10.82 1.39 -7.20
N THR A 3 11.57 1.02 -6.17
CA THR A 3 11.83 -0.38 -5.81
C THR A 3 10.82 -0.84 -4.75
N PHE A 4 10.18 -1.97 -4.98
CA PHE A 4 9.22 -2.57 -4.07
C PHE A 4 9.63 -3.99 -3.73
N ILE A 5 9.21 -4.45 -2.55
CA ILE A 5 9.48 -5.80 -2.07
C ILE A 5 8.15 -6.44 -1.67
N ARG A 6 7.84 -7.60 -2.25
CA ARG A 6 6.69 -8.42 -1.89
C ARG A 6 7.17 -9.63 -1.09
N GLY A 7 6.51 -9.89 0.04
CA GLY A 7 6.72 -11.10 0.83
C GLY A 7 5.57 -12.09 0.67
N ILE A 8 5.90 -13.33 0.33
CA ILE A 8 4.97 -14.46 0.27
C ILE A 8 5.49 -15.61 1.12
N ALA A 9 4.61 -16.53 1.48
CA ALA A 9 5.00 -17.82 2.03
C ALA A 9 4.56 -18.91 1.06
N VAL A 10 5.41 -19.91 0.86
CA VAL A 10 5.19 -21.03 -0.06
C VAL A 10 5.54 -22.35 0.62
N PRO A 11 5.09 -23.50 0.11
CA PRO A 11 5.52 -24.78 0.64
C PRO A 11 7.02 -24.97 0.45
N LYS A 12 7.72 -25.45 1.48
CA LYS A 12 9.16 -25.70 1.45
C LYS A 12 9.64 -26.45 0.20
N GLN A 13 8.92 -27.49 -0.20
CA GLN A 13 9.24 -28.31 -1.38
C GLN A 13 9.07 -27.58 -2.72
N ALA A 14 8.34 -26.47 -2.75
CA ALA A 14 8.06 -25.70 -3.95
C ALA A 14 8.89 -24.42 -4.07
N VAL A 15 9.74 -24.10 -3.07
CA VAL A 15 10.44 -22.81 -2.98
C VAL A 15 11.25 -22.50 -4.24
N GLU A 16 12.10 -23.43 -4.69
CA GLU A 16 12.95 -23.25 -5.87
C GLU A 16 12.13 -23.09 -7.15
N THR A 17 11.08 -23.90 -7.32
CA THR A 17 10.19 -23.83 -8.47
C THR A 17 9.47 -22.48 -8.51
N VAL A 18 8.89 -22.03 -7.40
CA VAL A 18 8.20 -20.73 -7.32
C VAL A 18 9.16 -19.58 -7.59
N MET A 19 10.37 -19.62 -7.00
CA MET A 19 11.38 -18.59 -7.24
C MET A 19 11.83 -18.56 -8.71
N SER A 20 11.99 -19.72 -9.35
CA SER A 20 12.29 -19.82 -10.78
C SER A 20 11.15 -19.29 -11.65
N ASP A 21 9.91 -19.64 -11.33
CA ASP A 21 8.72 -19.18 -12.05
C ASP A 21 8.58 -17.65 -11.97
N ILE A 22 8.80 -17.05 -10.80
CA ILE A 22 8.74 -15.60 -10.63
C ILE A 22 9.84 -14.91 -11.45
N ARG A 23 11.06 -15.44 -11.45
CA ARG A 23 12.16 -14.87 -12.25
C ARG A 23 11.87 -14.93 -13.75
N THR A 24 11.25 -16.01 -14.22
CA THR A 24 11.02 -16.26 -15.65
C THR A 24 9.74 -15.63 -16.18
N ARG A 25 8.69 -15.53 -15.36
CA ARG A 25 7.35 -15.09 -15.76
C ARG A 25 6.90 -13.80 -15.09
N GLY A 26 7.65 -13.30 -14.11
CA GLY A 26 7.27 -12.14 -13.31
C GLY A 26 6.13 -12.47 -12.33
N LEU A 27 5.44 -11.43 -11.87
CA LEU A 27 4.25 -11.53 -11.04
C LEU A 27 3.02 -11.33 -11.91
N ILE A 28 2.41 -12.45 -12.27
CA ILE A 28 1.15 -12.53 -13.01
C ILE A 28 0.03 -12.92 -12.04
N GLU A 29 -1.22 -12.70 -12.45
CA GLU A 29 -2.37 -13.09 -11.64
C GLU A 29 -2.44 -14.62 -11.52
N SER A 30 -1.95 -15.13 -10.39
CA SER A 30 -1.94 -16.57 -10.10
C SER A 30 -2.80 -16.85 -8.87
N GLY A 31 -4.11 -17.02 -9.08
CA GLY A 31 -5.03 -17.80 -8.23
C GLY A 31 -5.02 -17.59 -6.70
N GLY A 32 -4.38 -16.54 -6.19
CA GLY A 32 -4.18 -16.32 -4.77
C GLY A 32 -5.49 -16.03 -4.04
N THR A 33 -5.55 -16.38 -2.76
CA THR A 33 -6.73 -16.20 -1.90
C THR A 33 -7.15 -14.73 -1.79
N TRP A 34 -6.19 -13.80 -1.91
CA TRP A 34 -6.42 -12.36 -1.84
C TRP A 34 -6.30 -11.71 -3.22
N ARG A 35 -7.45 -11.38 -3.80
CA ARG A 35 -7.52 -10.59 -5.03
C ARG A 35 -7.55 -9.11 -4.65
N MET A 36 -6.43 -8.43 -4.90
CA MET A 36 -6.35 -6.99 -4.76
C MET A 36 -6.52 -6.36 -6.14
N SER A 37 -7.16 -5.21 -6.16
CA SER A 37 -7.28 -4.42 -7.37
C SER A 37 -7.14 -2.94 -7.04
N GLN A 38 -6.70 -2.20 -8.05
CA GLN A 38 -6.72 -0.75 -8.06
C GLN A 38 -7.83 -0.26 -8.98
N GLN A 39 -8.36 0.90 -8.63
CA GLN A 39 -9.29 1.64 -9.44
C GLN A 39 -8.80 3.09 -9.52
N PRO A 40 -7.80 3.35 -10.38
CA PRO A 40 -7.21 4.68 -10.46
C PRO A 40 -8.26 5.70 -10.93
N PRO A 41 -8.27 6.92 -10.37
CA PRO A 41 -9.16 7.97 -10.82
C PRO A 41 -8.87 8.31 -12.29
N ALA A 42 -9.93 8.46 -13.10
CA ALA A 42 -9.79 8.77 -14.52
C ALA A 42 -9.26 10.20 -14.74
N ASP A 43 -9.75 11.15 -13.94
CA ASP A 43 -9.32 12.55 -13.96
C ASP A 43 -9.19 13.07 -12.52
N PRO A 44 -8.03 12.90 -11.88
CA PRO A 44 -7.85 13.26 -10.48
C PRO A 44 -7.98 14.77 -10.22
N ASP A 45 -7.62 15.62 -11.18
CA ASP A 45 -7.66 17.08 -11.03
C ASP A 45 -9.11 17.58 -11.05
N ASP A 46 -9.92 17.10 -12.00
CA ASP A 46 -11.35 17.41 -12.06
C ASP A 46 -12.09 16.87 -10.83
N LEU A 47 -11.76 15.66 -10.39
CA LEU A 47 -12.35 15.07 -9.18
C LEU A 47 -11.95 15.84 -7.91
N PHE A 48 -10.72 16.37 -7.84
CA PHE A 48 -10.26 17.12 -6.68
C PHE A 48 -11.00 18.45 -6.49
N VAL A 49 -11.44 19.09 -7.57
CA VAL A 49 -12.20 20.35 -7.51
C VAL A 49 -13.73 20.14 -7.42
N LYS A 50 -14.21 18.92 -7.70
CA LYS A 50 -15.64 18.58 -7.63
C LYS A 50 -16.20 18.81 -6.22
N THR A 51 -17.19 19.70 -6.13
CA THR A 51 -17.77 20.07 -4.83
C THR A 51 -18.50 18.88 -4.22
N ASP A 52 -19.38 18.20 -4.95
CA ASP A 52 -20.15 17.04 -4.49
C ASP A 52 -19.41 15.69 -4.62
N LEU A 53 -18.07 15.69 -4.53
CA LEU A 53 -17.27 14.48 -4.67
C LEU A 53 -17.68 13.40 -3.66
N SER A 54 -17.85 12.17 -4.16
CA SER A 54 -18.22 10.99 -3.37
C SER A 54 -17.53 9.73 -3.88
N THR A 55 -17.68 8.62 -3.18
CA THR A 55 -17.13 7.34 -3.65
C THR A 55 -17.82 6.80 -4.91
N LYS A 56 -18.98 7.35 -5.30
CA LYS A 56 -19.59 7.01 -6.60
C LYS A 56 -18.75 7.50 -7.77
N ASP A 57 -17.94 8.53 -7.54
CA ASP A 57 -17.06 9.11 -8.54
C ASP A 57 -15.72 8.36 -8.60
N THR A 58 -15.16 7.96 -7.44
CA THR A 58 -13.85 7.31 -7.33
C THR A 58 -13.91 5.78 -7.37
N ARG A 59 -15.05 5.17 -7.03
CA ARG A 59 -15.26 3.70 -6.92
C ARG A 59 -16.43 3.18 -7.76
N ASN A 60 -16.76 3.87 -8.86
CA ASN A 60 -17.81 3.44 -9.78
C ASN A 60 -17.51 2.05 -10.36
N PRO A 61 -18.44 1.07 -10.28
CA PRO A 61 -18.23 -0.27 -10.85
C PRO A 61 -17.94 -0.30 -12.35
N ASN A 62 -18.28 0.77 -13.08
CA ASN A 62 -18.02 0.91 -14.52
C ASN A 62 -16.61 1.42 -14.83
N LEU A 63 -15.85 1.87 -13.83
CA LEU A 63 -14.48 2.29 -14.05
C LEU A 63 -13.56 1.06 -14.17
N PRO A 64 -12.47 1.18 -14.95
CA PRO A 64 -11.49 0.11 -15.08
C PRO A 64 -10.92 -0.30 -13.72
N THR A 65 -11.01 -1.59 -13.44
CA THR A 65 -10.35 -2.22 -12.29
C THR A 65 -9.12 -2.94 -12.79
N VAL A 66 -7.97 -2.66 -12.19
CA VAL A 66 -6.69 -3.27 -12.57
C VAL A 66 -6.25 -4.23 -11.46
N PRO A 67 -5.97 -5.51 -11.77
CA PRO A 67 -5.42 -6.43 -10.79
C PRO A 67 -4.13 -5.89 -10.16
N ALA A 68 -3.95 -6.12 -8.86
CA ALA A 68 -2.82 -5.60 -8.12
C ALA A 68 -2.30 -6.61 -7.09
N ILE A 69 -1.08 -6.38 -6.61
CA ILE A 69 -0.43 -7.13 -5.54
C ILE A 69 0.00 -6.19 -4.41
N CYS A 70 -0.02 -6.68 -3.17
CA CYS A 70 0.58 -5.94 -2.05
C CYS A 70 2.11 -6.02 -2.11
N ALA A 71 2.77 -4.91 -1.80
CA ALA A 71 4.20 -4.81 -1.61
C ALA A 71 4.54 -3.70 -0.60
N CYS A 72 5.76 -3.71 -0.10
CA CYS A 72 6.35 -2.67 0.75
C CYS A 72 7.47 -1.95 -0.01
N GLY A 73 7.84 -0.76 0.45
CA GLY A 73 9.05 -0.06 -0.01
C GLY A 73 10.34 -0.59 0.63
N GLU A 74 10.23 -1.36 1.73
CA GLU A 74 11.36 -1.90 2.49
C GLU A 74 11.24 -3.39 2.81
N GLU A 75 12.38 -4.01 3.11
CA GLU A 75 12.51 -5.46 3.33
C GLU A 75 11.80 -5.91 4.61
N ASP A 76 11.92 -5.17 5.71
CA ASP A 76 11.29 -5.49 7.01
C ASP A 76 9.77 -5.67 6.89
N GLY A 77 9.11 -4.78 6.14
CA GLY A 77 7.68 -4.84 5.89
C GLY A 77 7.29 -6.09 5.09
N ALA A 78 8.03 -6.38 4.02
CA ALA A 78 7.82 -7.57 3.20
C ALA A 78 8.11 -8.87 3.99
N ALA A 79 9.14 -8.87 4.84
CA ALA A 79 9.49 -9.99 5.70
C ALA A 79 8.37 -10.33 6.69
N TYR A 80 7.69 -9.33 7.27
CA TYR A 80 6.50 -9.58 8.10
C TYR A 80 5.44 -10.39 7.34
N TYR A 81 5.16 -10.03 6.08
CA TYR A 81 4.19 -10.76 5.28
C TYR A 81 4.63 -12.18 4.95
N ALA A 82 5.91 -12.38 4.61
CA ALA A 82 6.46 -13.70 4.29
C ALA A 82 6.53 -14.63 5.51
N TRP A 83 6.92 -14.12 6.67
CA TRP A 83 7.16 -14.92 7.87
C TRP A 83 5.96 -15.10 8.78
N LYS A 84 5.03 -14.13 8.80
CA LYS A 84 3.89 -14.11 9.73
C LYS A 84 2.55 -14.15 9.02
N HIS A 85 2.24 -13.13 8.22
CA HIS A 85 0.87 -12.95 7.71
C HIS A 85 0.45 -14.06 6.73
N ASN A 86 1.32 -14.40 5.78
CA ASN A 86 1.02 -15.39 4.73
C ASN A 86 1.40 -16.82 5.14
N ARG A 87 2.03 -16.99 6.30
CA ARG A 87 2.52 -18.27 6.76
C ARG A 87 1.36 -19.15 7.24
N THR A 88 1.35 -20.40 6.80
CA THR A 88 0.42 -21.43 7.26
C THR A 88 1.19 -22.73 7.55
N ASN A 89 0.49 -23.78 7.97
CA ASN A 89 1.10 -25.11 8.12
C ASN A 89 1.57 -25.71 6.78
N VAL A 90 1.07 -25.20 5.65
CA VAL A 90 1.42 -25.66 4.29
C VAL A 90 2.39 -24.68 3.63
N ASN A 91 2.15 -23.38 3.77
CA ASN A 91 2.99 -22.31 3.24
C ASN A 91 3.91 -21.85 4.36
N ASP A 92 5.01 -22.55 4.57
CA ASP A 92 5.87 -22.41 5.74
C ASP A 92 7.22 -21.75 5.46
N THR A 93 7.54 -21.54 4.19
CA THR A 93 8.84 -21.05 3.72
C THR A 93 8.69 -19.65 3.12
N PRO A 94 9.40 -18.64 3.66
CA PRO A 94 9.29 -17.26 3.21
C PRO A 94 9.99 -17.07 1.86
N VAL A 95 9.40 -16.27 0.98
CA VAL A 95 10.05 -15.80 -0.24
C VAL A 95 9.83 -14.30 -0.36
N LEU A 96 10.92 -13.59 -0.61
CA LEU A 96 10.94 -12.15 -0.88
C LEU A 96 11.24 -11.92 -2.35
N ILE A 97 10.51 -10.96 -2.93
CA ILE A 97 10.55 -10.62 -4.34
C ILE A 97 10.75 -9.11 -4.43
N GLU A 98 11.95 -8.70 -4.84
CA GLU A 98 12.31 -7.31 -5.08
C GLU A 98 12.14 -7.02 -6.57
N PHE A 99 11.45 -5.92 -6.88
CA PHE A 99 11.16 -5.53 -8.24
C PHE A 99 11.02 -4.01 -8.34
N THR A 100 11.07 -3.48 -9.57
CA THR A 100 10.84 -2.06 -9.81
C THR A 100 9.48 -1.82 -10.48
N ALA A 101 8.86 -0.68 -10.20
CA ALA A 101 7.65 -0.25 -10.88
C ALA A 101 7.65 1.27 -11.10
N PRO A 102 6.97 1.78 -12.14
CA PRO A 102 6.69 3.21 -12.26
C PRO A 102 5.80 3.65 -11.08
N VAL A 103 5.96 4.89 -10.62
CA VAL A 103 5.23 5.40 -9.44
C VAL A 103 3.72 5.39 -9.68
N GLU A 104 3.32 5.59 -10.94
CA GLU A 104 1.94 5.59 -11.42
C GLU A 104 1.31 4.19 -11.33
N ALA A 105 2.10 3.11 -11.30
CA ALA A 105 1.58 1.76 -11.09
C ALA A 105 1.37 1.43 -9.61
N ALA A 106 1.81 2.28 -8.69
CA ALA A 106 1.66 2.10 -7.26
C ALA A 106 0.49 2.95 -6.72
N ALA A 107 -0.14 2.44 -5.67
CA ALA A 107 -1.07 3.19 -4.85
C ALA A 107 -0.80 2.86 -3.38
N VAL A 108 -0.87 3.86 -2.51
CA VAL A 108 -0.74 3.66 -1.06
C VAL A 108 -1.86 2.74 -0.57
N ASP A 109 -1.52 1.70 0.19
CA ASP A 109 -2.53 0.91 0.89
C ASP A 109 -3.00 1.67 2.14
N GLY A 110 -4.00 2.53 1.95
CA GLY A 110 -4.50 3.40 3.01
C GLY A 110 -5.36 2.71 4.07
N LYS A 111 -5.73 1.42 3.91
CA LYS A 111 -6.80 0.75 4.68
C LYS A 111 -6.57 0.78 6.19
N ASP A 112 -5.33 0.53 6.60
CA ASP A 112 -5.00 0.38 8.01
C ASP A 112 -4.65 1.70 8.71
N PHE A 113 -4.42 2.79 7.97
CA PHE A 113 -4.05 4.07 8.58
C PHE A 113 -4.68 5.27 7.90
N LEU A 114 -4.36 5.51 6.62
CA LEU A 114 -4.67 6.76 5.94
C LEU A 114 -6.18 7.05 5.84
N TYR A 115 -7.02 6.05 5.53
CA TYR A 115 -8.48 6.26 5.52
C TYR A 115 -8.97 6.69 6.90
N THR A 116 -8.48 6.07 7.98
CA THR A 116 -8.88 6.47 9.33
C THR A 116 -8.42 7.88 9.67
N ALA A 117 -7.22 8.28 9.24
CA ALA A 117 -6.74 9.65 9.40
C ALA A 117 -7.63 10.68 8.67
N PHE A 118 -8.11 10.38 7.46
CA PHE A 118 -9.00 11.27 6.73
C PHE A 118 -10.38 11.35 7.36
N GLN A 119 -10.93 10.20 7.76
CA GLN A 119 -12.29 10.11 8.30
C GLN A 119 -12.40 10.68 9.72
N MET A 120 -11.41 10.40 10.57
CA MET A 120 -11.51 10.62 12.02
C MET A 120 -10.33 11.40 12.62
N GLY A 121 -9.30 11.72 11.82
CA GLY A 121 -8.14 12.47 12.30
C GLY A 121 -8.53 13.88 12.77
N ASP A 122 -7.91 14.28 13.88
CA ASP A 122 -7.90 15.65 14.37
C ASP A 122 -6.86 16.44 13.58
N PRO A 123 -7.22 17.49 12.80
CA PRO A 123 -6.28 18.24 11.99
C PRO A 123 -5.05 18.76 12.75
N ASP A 124 -5.24 19.20 14.01
CA ASP A 124 -4.16 19.78 14.82
C ASP A 124 -3.13 18.73 15.26
N ARG A 125 -3.53 17.45 15.28
CA ARG A 125 -2.68 16.33 15.69
C ARG A 125 -2.18 15.52 14.49
N ALA A 126 -2.99 15.42 13.45
CA ALA A 126 -2.75 14.56 12.30
C ALA A 126 -1.85 15.20 11.25
N SER A 127 -1.90 16.53 11.07
CA SER A 127 -1.22 17.20 9.94
C SER A 127 0.28 16.92 9.88
N ASP A 128 1.00 17.17 10.97
CA ASP A 128 2.45 16.94 11.04
C ASP A 128 2.81 15.47 10.82
N ILE A 129 1.99 14.55 11.34
CA ILE A 129 2.19 13.11 11.17
C ILE A 129 1.98 12.71 9.71
N LEU A 130 0.92 13.20 9.08
CA LEU A 130 0.63 12.91 7.68
C LEU A 130 1.70 13.48 6.76
N GLU A 131 2.17 14.71 6.99
CA GLU A 131 3.25 15.31 6.20
C GLU A 131 4.53 14.49 6.29
N ARG A 132 4.93 14.05 7.49
CA ARG A 132 6.14 13.22 7.65
C ARG A 132 6.00 11.84 7.03
N ALA A 133 4.81 11.23 7.09
CA ALA A 133 4.59 9.86 6.66
C ALA A 133 4.22 9.71 5.18
N PHE A 134 3.59 10.72 4.58
CA PHE A 134 3.03 10.69 3.23
C PHE A 134 3.40 11.94 2.40
N GLY A 135 4.25 12.82 2.92
CA GLY A 135 4.69 14.04 2.25
C GLY A 135 3.67 15.17 2.29
N LYS A 136 4.13 16.38 1.97
CA LYS A 136 3.30 17.60 2.01
C LYS A 136 2.07 17.54 1.09
N SER A 137 2.17 16.84 -0.05
CA SER A 137 1.06 16.72 -1.01
C SER A 137 -0.18 16.04 -0.43
N VAL A 138 -0.05 15.21 0.61
CA VAL A 138 -1.21 14.56 1.24
C VAL A 138 -2.14 15.58 1.92
N LEU A 139 -1.58 16.69 2.40
CA LEU A 139 -2.31 17.66 3.22
C LEU A 139 -3.40 18.38 2.42
N GLN A 140 -3.23 18.56 1.11
CA GLN A 140 -4.28 19.20 0.30
C GLN A 140 -5.57 18.36 0.26
N TYR A 141 -5.42 17.03 0.25
CA TYR A 141 -6.56 16.10 0.29
C TYR A 141 -7.12 15.98 1.71
N ALA A 142 -6.25 15.83 2.71
CA ALA A 142 -6.65 15.71 4.11
C ALA A 142 -7.39 16.96 4.60
N ASN A 143 -6.88 18.16 4.29
CA ASN A 143 -7.52 19.42 4.67
C ASN A 143 -8.90 19.58 4.03
N LYS A 144 -9.07 19.19 2.77
CA LYS A 144 -10.40 19.17 2.13
C LYS A 144 -11.34 18.16 2.79
N ALA A 145 -10.85 16.95 3.07
CA ALA A 145 -11.62 15.92 3.77
C ALA A 145 -12.07 16.38 5.16
N TRP A 146 -11.22 17.08 5.91
CA TRP A 146 -11.53 17.57 7.25
C TRP A 146 -12.43 18.80 7.26
N ALA A 147 -12.28 19.70 6.28
CA ALA A 147 -13.13 20.87 6.13
C ALA A 147 -14.60 20.51 5.83
N ARG A 148 -14.86 19.29 5.33
CA ARG A 148 -16.21 18.80 5.04
C ARG A 148 -16.43 17.38 5.53
N LYS A 149 -17.11 17.26 6.66
CA LYS A 149 -17.59 15.97 7.22
C LYS A 149 -18.99 15.63 6.71
N GLU A 150 -19.15 15.46 5.40
CA GLU A 150 -20.43 15.12 4.78
C GLU A 150 -20.32 13.89 3.87
N GLY A 151 -21.25 12.95 4.06
CA GLY A 151 -21.36 11.75 3.22
C GLY A 151 -20.09 10.91 3.23
N GLN A 152 -19.53 10.66 2.05
CA GLN A 152 -18.31 9.86 1.85
C GLN A 152 -17.19 10.69 1.18
N HIS A 153 -17.23 12.01 1.38
CA HIS A 153 -16.29 12.95 0.76
C HIS A 153 -14.84 12.69 1.21
N ASP A 154 -14.65 12.41 2.49
CA ASP A 154 -13.38 12.06 3.11
C ASP A 154 -12.74 10.81 2.51
N ILE A 155 -13.53 9.75 2.30
CA ILE A 155 -13.10 8.52 1.65
C ILE A 155 -12.70 8.80 0.20
N ALA A 156 -13.50 9.56 -0.54
CA ALA A 156 -13.21 9.90 -1.92
C ALA A 156 -11.94 10.76 -2.07
N MET A 157 -11.72 11.72 -1.15
CA MET A 157 -10.46 12.49 -1.10
C MET A 157 -9.26 11.59 -0.79
N CYS A 158 -9.43 10.59 0.09
CA CYS A 158 -8.39 9.61 0.34
C CYS A 158 -8.13 8.72 -0.89
N ASP A 159 -9.16 8.35 -1.65
CA ASP A 159 -9.01 7.60 -2.91
C ASP A 159 -8.13 8.37 -3.91
N LEU A 160 -8.30 9.70 -4.01
CA LEU A 160 -7.43 10.54 -4.84
C LEU A 160 -5.99 10.57 -4.29
N ALA A 161 -5.84 10.79 -2.98
CA ALA A 161 -4.54 10.90 -2.33
C ALA A 161 -3.66 9.65 -2.48
N ILE A 162 -4.24 8.44 -2.37
CA ILE A 162 -3.47 7.20 -2.47
C ILE A 162 -2.88 6.97 -3.87
N HIS A 163 -3.41 7.65 -4.89
CA HIS A 163 -2.98 7.56 -6.28
C HIS A 163 -2.11 8.75 -6.74
N ASP A 164 -1.98 9.82 -5.94
CA ASP A 164 -1.09 10.96 -6.25
C ASP A 164 0.38 10.48 -6.25
N PRO A 165 1.11 10.60 -7.38
CA PRO A 165 2.51 10.19 -7.48
C PRO A 165 3.42 10.80 -6.42
N ASN A 166 3.15 12.04 -5.98
CA ASN A 166 3.95 12.71 -4.96
C ASN A 166 3.72 12.11 -3.57
N VAL A 167 2.46 11.75 -3.27
CA VAL A 167 2.10 11.07 -2.02
C VAL A 167 2.70 9.67 -1.99
N VAL A 168 2.61 8.93 -3.11
CA VAL A 168 3.21 7.60 -3.25
C VAL A 168 4.72 7.65 -3.06
N ALA A 169 5.41 8.57 -3.75
CA ALA A 169 6.87 8.70 -3.66
C ALA A 169 7.33 9.11 -2.25
N ALA A 170 6.62 10.05 -1.61
CA ALA A 170 6.95 10.47 -0.25
C ALA A 170 6.70 9.35 0.78
N HIS A 171 5.59 8.62 0.65
CA HIS A 171 5.32 7.46 1.51
C HIS A 171 6.33 6.34 1.30
N HIS A 172 6.79 6.13 0.07
CA HIS A 172 7.83 5.15 -0.26
C HIS A 172 9.15 5.48 0.43
N ALA A 173 9.56 6.75 0.43
CA ALA A 173 10.76 7.23 1.08
C ALA A 173 10.63 7.44 2.62
N SER A 174 9.43 7.29 3.17
CA SER A 174 9.16 7.57 4.58
C SER A 174 9.81 6.55 5.51
N THR A 175 10.44 7.05 6.57
CA THR A 175 10.97 6.23 7.68
C THR A 175 10.03 6.18 8.88
N VAL A 176 8.84 6.79 8.80
CA VAL A 176 7.88 6.83 9.92
C VAL A 176 7.24 5.45 10.07
N VAL A 177 7.39 4.83 11.24
CA VAL A 177 6.71 3.57 11.54
C VAL A 177 5.32 3.86 12.10
N LEU A 178 4.29 3.45 11.36
CA LEU A 178 2.88 3.64 11.69
C LEU A 178 2.30 2.38 12.34
N ALA A 179 1.55 2.56 13.43
CA ALA A 179 0.65 1.56 14.00
C ALA A 179 -0.79 1.87 13.56
N GLY A 180 -1.30 1.02 12.69
CA GLY A 180 -2.63 1.13 12.10
C GLY A 180 -3.72 0.37 12.85
N ARG A 181 -4.84 0.18 12.17
CA ARG A 181 -5.94 -0.68 12.60
C ARG A 181 -5.47 -2.12 12.76
N HIS A 182 -6.21 -2.89 13.56
CA HIS A 182 -5.94 -4.32 13.78
C HIS A 182 -4.54 -4.62 14.33
N GLY A 183 -3.88 -3.62 14.92
CA GLY A 183 -2.53 -3.75 15.45
C GLY A 183 -1.47 -3.97 14.38
N THR A 184 -1.72 -3.58 13.12
CA THR A 184 -0.72 -3.56 12.05
C THR A 184 0.38 -2.55 12.38
N VAL A 185 1.62 -2.85 12.00
CA VAL A 185 2.76 -1.94 12.17
C VAL A 185 3.61 -2.02 10.92
N PHE A 186 3.78 -0.90 10.25
CA PHE A 186 4.44 -0.81 8.95
C PHE A 186 5.03 0.59 8.75
N ARG A 187 6.08 0.71 7.93
CA ARG A 187 6.55 2.02 7.47
C ARG A 187 5.77 2.48 6.25
N ASN A 188 5.65 1.56 5.30
CA ASN A 188 4.97 1.79 4.05
C ASN A 188 4.30 0.52 3.52
N ALA A 189 3.17 0.70 2.85
CA ALA A 189 2.38 -0.37 2.28
C ALA A 189 1.74 0.12 0.97
N PHE A 190 1.81 -0.70 -0.06
CA PHE A 190 1.34 -0.36 -1.39
C PHE A 190 0.57 -1.51 -2.01
N THR A 191 -0.34 -1.14 -2.90
CA THR A 191 -0.76 -2.03 -3.98
C THR A 191 0.02 -1.65 -5.24
N ILE A 192 0.43 -2.62 -6.03
CA ILE A 192 1.13 -2.42 -7.30
C ILE A 192 0.35 -3.11 -8.42
N ARG A 193 0.08 -2.41 -9.52
CA ARG A 193 -0.62 -2.95 -10.69
C ARG A 193 0.13 -4.12 -11.29
N MET A 194 -0.61 -5.13 -11.69
CA MET A 194 -0.12 -6.29 -12.43
C MET A 194 -0.31 -6.13 -13.94
N PRO A 195 0.48 -6.85 -14.76
CA PRO A 195 1.58 -7.73 -14.36
C PRO A 195 2.85 -6.96 -13.99
N VAL A 196 3.62 -7.47 -13.02
CA VAL A 196 5.04 -7.11 -12.88
C VAL A 196 5.81 -8.04 -13.80
N ARG A 197 6.40 -7.48 -14.87
CA ARG A 197 7.07 -8.29 -15.89
C ARG A 197 8.39 -8.88 -15.37
N PRO A 198 8.90 -9.98 -15.95
CA PRO A 198 10.17 -10.58 -15.57
C PRO A 198 11.34 -9.58 -15.53
N GLU A 199 11.39 -8.64 -16.47
CA GLU A 199 12.48 -7.66 -16.60
C GLU A 199 12.49 -6.64 -15.45
N ALA A 200 11.36 -6.49 -14.76
CA ALA A 200 11.24 -5.63 -13.59
C ALA A 200 11.67 -6.33 -12.30
N ILE A 201 11.81 -7.66 -12.30
CA ILE A 201 12.26 -8.44 -11.15
C ILE A 201 13.76 -8.22 -10.95
N VAL A 202 14.13 -7.65 -9.80
CA VAL A 202 15.52 -7.37 -9.42
C VAL A 202 16.12 -8.60 -8.73
N ARG A 203 15.38 -9.16 -7.77
CA ARG A 203 15.87 -10.25 -6.93
C ARG A 203 14.71 -11.09 -6.41
N VAL A 204 14.94 -12.41 -6.30
CA VAL A 204 14.02 -13.34 -5.63
C VAL A 204 14.85 -14.24 -4.73
N TRP A 205 14.51 -14.32 -3.44
CA TRP A 205 15.26 -15.09 -2.45
C TRP A 205 14.37 -15.59 -1.31
N SER A 206 14.81 -16.65 -0.63
CA SER A 206 14.26 -17.09 0.63
C SER A 206 15.19 -16.61 1.74
N PRO A 207 14.76 -15.69 2.64
CA PRO A 207 15.60 -15.27 3.76
C PRO A 207 15.74 -16.41 4.78
N ASP A 208 16.94 -16.56 5.35
CA ASP A 208 17.22 -17.59 6.36
C ASP A 208 16.88 -17.14 7.79
N VAL A 209 16.68 -15.83 7.98
CA VAL A 209 16.43 -15.20 9.28
C VAL A 209 15.16 -14.36 9.23
N GLU A 210 14.34 -14.49 10.26
CA GLU A 210 13.18 -13.63 10.47
C GLU A 210 13.66 -12.24 10.91
N LEU A 211 13.23 -11.20 10.18
CA LEU A 211 13.51 -9.82 10.54
C LEU A 211 12.61 -9.36 11.71
N PRO A 212 13.16 -8.60 12.66
CA PRO A 212 12.38 -8.09 13.78
C PRO A 212 11.31 -7.12 13.28
N ARG A 213 10.16 -7.14 13.95
CA ARG A 213 9.11 -6.16 13.70
C ARG A 213 9.57 -4.77 14.17
N PRO A 214 9.43 -3.72 13.35
CA PRO A 214 9.79 -2.37 13.79
C PRO A 214 8.86 -1.88 14.91
N SER A 215 9.40 -1.05 15.80
CA SER A 215 8.61 -0.37 16.84
C SER A 215 7.86 0.82 16.24
N PRO A 216 6.56 0.99 16.52
CA PRO A 216 5.80 2.11 15.99
C PRO A 216 6.30 3.43 16.59
N SER A 217 6.46 4.43 15.72
CA SER A 217 6.76 5.81 16.10
C SER A 217 5.49 6.63 16.28
N VAL A 218 4.40 6.22 15.62
CA VAL A 218 3.09 6.86 15.64
C VAL A 218 2.03 5.78 15.60
N SER A 219 0.93 6.00 16.30
CA SER A 219 -0.27 5.18 16.29
C SER A 219 -1.50 6.00 15.90
N LEU A 220 -2.59 5.32 15.54
CA LEU A 220 -3.87 6.00 15.32
C LEU A 220 -4.30 6.83 16.54
N ARG A 221 -4.02 6.39 17.76
CA ARG A 221 -4.40 7.16 18.98
C ARG A 221 -3.73 8.52 19.05
N ASP A 222 -2.58 8.68 18.39
CA ASP A 222 -1.84 9.94 18.40
C ASP A 222 -2.51 11.00 17.51
N ILE A 223 -3.29 10.57 16.51
CA ILE A 223 -3.96 11.45 15.54
C ILE A 223 -5.48 11.56 15.75
N LEU A 224 -6.07 10.72 16.60
CA LEU A 224 -7.50 10.71 16.90
C LEU A 224 -7.79 11.43 18.22
N GLN A 225 -8.93 12.12 18.31
CA GLN A 225 -9.46 12.67 19.58
C GLN A 225 -9.80 11.57 20.60
#